data_AF-A0A5K1D4C0-F1
#
_entry.id   AF-A0A5K1D4C0-F1
#
_cell.length_a   1.000
_cell.length_b   1.000
_cell.length_c   1.000
_cell.angle_alpha   90.00
_cell.angle_beta   90.00
_cell.angle_gamma   90.00
#
_symmetry.space_group_name_H-M   'P 1'
#
loop_
_entity.id
_entity.type
_entity.pdbx_description
1 polymer ?
#
loop_
_entity_poly.entity_id
_entity_poly.type
_entity_poly.pdbx_seq_one_letter_code
_entity_poly.pdbx_strand_id
1 'polypeptide(L)' 'DVIDGDLCEQFPALAPDLQRKIADELDRTPGEILKKLEDIRNKII' A
#
# COMPACT_ATOMS: atom_id res chain seq x y z
N ASP A 1 -15.25 -9.05 0.45
CA ASP A 1 -13.97 -9.75 0.32
C ASP A 1 -13.12 -9.59 1.56
N VAL A 2 -12.38 -10.63 1.90
CA VAL A 2 -11.30 -10.58 2.91
C VAL A 2 -10.05 -10.10 2.18
N ILE A 3 -9.40 -9.06 2.69
CA ILE A 3 -8.13 -8.56 2.15
C ILE A 3 -6.99 -9.04 3.03
N ASP A 4 -5.93 -9.53 2.40
CA ASP A 4 -4.69 -9.94 3.06
C ASP A 4 -3.86 -8.70 3.41
N GLY A 5 -3.88 -8.33 4.69
CA GLY A 5 -3.12 -7.20 5.21
C GLY A 5 -1.60 -7.38 5.09
N ASP A 6 -1.11 -8.62 5.25
CA ASP A 6 0.32 -8.95 5.19
C ASP A 6 0.86 -8.79 3.76
N LEU A 7 0.03 -9.07 2.76
CA LEU A 7 0.36 -8.82 1.36
C LEU A 7 0.42 -7.31 1.06
N CYS A 8 -0.50 -6.54 1.62
CA CYS A 8 -0.52 -5.08 1.46
C CYS A 8 0.69 -4.40 2.13
N GLU A 9 1.18 -4.93 3.25
CA GLU A 9 2.38 -4.43 3.94
C GLU A 9 3.69 -4.68 3.17
N GLN A 10 3.69 -5.56 2.16
CA GLN A 10 4.85 -5.75 1.29
C GLN A 10 5.02 -4.64 0.25
N PHE A 11 4.01 -3.78 0.05
CA PHE A 11 4.08 -2.65 -0.89
C PHE A 11 5.36 -1.79 -0.75
N PRO A 12 5.76 -1.31 0.45
CA PRO A 12 7.03 -0.61 0.65
C PRO A 12 8.29 -1.41 0.29
N ALA A 13 8.24 -2.75 0.30
CA ALA A 13 9.36 -3.61 -0.06
C ALA A 13 9.47 -3.87 -1.58
N LEU A 14 8.47 -3.47 -2.36
CA LEU A 14 8.49 -3.59 -3.82
C LEU A 14 9.46 -2.60 -4.46
N ALA A 15 9.92 -2.91 -5.66
CA ALA A 15 10.73 -1.98 -6.46
C ALA A 15 9.97 -0.67 -6.75
N PRO A 16 10.66 0.48 -6.82
CA PRO A 16 10.02 1.79 -7.03
C PRO A 16 9.15 1.86 -8.30
N ASP A 17 9.58 1.20 -9.37
CA ASP A 17 8.84 1.13 -10.64
C ASP A 17 7.51 0.39 -10.48
N LEU A 18 7.51 -0.68 -9.67
CA LEU A 18 6.30 -1.46 -9.40
C LEU A 18 5.36 -0.71 -8.45
N GLN A 19 5.90 -0.03 -7.43
CA GLN A 19 5.11 0.84 -6.56
C GLN A 19 4.39 1.93 -7.35
N ARG A 20 5.09 2.57 -8.30
CA ARG A 20 4.50 3.58 -9.19
C ARG A 20 3.42 2.98 -10.08
N LYS A 21 3.69 1.85 -10.73
CA LYS A 21 2.72 1.18 -11.59
C LYS A 21 1.42 0.84 -10.86
N ILE A 22 1.54 0.28 -9.65
CA ILE A 22 0.37 -0.05 -8.81
C ILE A 22 -0.34 1.24 -8.37
N ALA A 23 0.40 2.30 -8.05
CA ALA A 23 -0.18 3.57 -7.66
C ALA A 23 -0.93 4.24 -8.82
N ASP A 24 -0.37 4.21 -10.03
CA ASP A 24 -1.00 4.71 -11.25
C ASP A 24 -2.28 3.92 -11.57
N GLU A 25 -2.29 2.59 -11.42
CA GLU A 25 -3.50 1.76 -11.58
C GLU A 25 -4.61 2.08 -10.56
N LEU A 26 -4.23 2.68 -9.43
CA LEU A 26 -5.15 3.09 -8.35
C LEU A 26 -5.47 4.59 -8.37
N ASP A 27 -5.02 5.33 -9.40
CA ASP A 27 -5.09 6.80 -9.49
C ASP A 27 -4.61 7.50 -8.21
N ARG A 28 -3.53 6.96 -7.62
CA ARG A 28 -2.93 7.43 -6.36
C ARG A 28 -1.43 7.58 -6.52
N THR A 29 -0.83 8.21 -5.51
CA THR A 29 0.63 8.21 -5.35
C THR A 29 1.09 7.08 -4.44
N PRO A 30 2.32 6.54 -4.62
CA PRO A 30 2.89 5.56 -3.70
C PRO A 30 2.87 6.03 -2.25
N GLY A 31 3.06 7.34 -2.02
CA GLY A 31 2.99 7.94 -0.68
C GLY A 31 1.60 7.90 -0.05
N GLU A 32 0.54 8.09 -0.83
CA GLU A 32 -0.84 7.95 -0.32
C GLU A 32 -1.18 6.51 0.04
N ILE A 33 -0.69 5.54 -0.74
CA ILE A 33 -0.86 4.12 -0.44
C ILE A 33 -0.14 3.79 0.87
N LEU A 34 1.12 4.20 1.03
CA LEU A 34 1.88 4.00 2.26
C LEU A 34 1.19 4.62 3.48
N LYS A 35 0.76 5.88 3.37
CA LYS A 35 0.02 6.55 4.44
C LYS A 35 -1.24 5.78 4.83
N LYS A 36 -1.97 5.26 3.85
CA LYS A 36 -3.19 4.49 4.08
C LYS A 36 -2.90 3.13 4.73
N LEU A 37 -1.81 2.47 4.36
CA LEU A 37 -1.35 1.24 5.02
C LEU A 37 -1.00 1.50 6.49
N GLU A 38 -0.28 2.58 6.77
CA GLU A 38 0.05 2.97 8.14
C GLU A 38 -1.19 3.34 8.96
N ASP A 39 -2.14 4.08 8.38
CA ASP A 39 -3.41 4.42 9.04
C ASP A 39 -4.24 3.17 9.38
N ILE A 40 -4.20 2.13 8.53
CA ILE A 40 -4.88 0.85 8.79
C ILE A 40 -4.17 0.10 9.92
N ARG A 41 -2.84 -0.01 9.87
CA ARG A 41 -2.02 -0.64 10.92
C ARG A 41 -2.27 0.01 12.29
N ASN A 42 -2.27 1.33 12.34
CA ASN A 42 -2.49 2.09 13.57
C ASN A 42 -3.92 1.97 14.14
N LYS A 43 -4.90 1.56 13.33
CA LYS A 43 -6.29 1.33 13.78
C LYS A 43 -6.53 -0.07 14.34
N ILE A 44 -5.61 -1.01 14.08
CA ILE A 44 -5.69 -2.40 14.55
C ILE A 44 -4.97 -2.57 15.90
N ILE A 45 -4.05 -1.65 16.23
CA ILE A 45 -3.32 -1.55 17.50
C ILE A 45 -4.14 -0.82 18.56
#